data_AF-A0A839UJW4-F1
#
_entry.id   AF-A0A839UJW4-F1
#
_cell.length_a   1.000
_cell.length_b   1.000
_cell.length_c   1.000
_cell.angle_alpha   90.00
_cell.angle_beta   90.00
_cell.angle_gamma   90.00
#
_symmetry.space_group_name_H-M   'P 1'
#
loop_
_entity.id
_entity.type
_entity.pdbx_description
1 polymer ?
#
loop_
_entity_poly.entity_id
_entity_poly.type
_entity_poly.pdbx_seq_one_letter_code
_entity_poly.pdbx_strand_id
1 'polypeptide(L)'
;MDFEDWTVGADGQSAQHGSGFSLTVDGNPRDPQGVNPGRFPPELSVIEQARLLRHGVEAIAKAAKQRTAPKPKPAMPKSNVDRPVLSIKRKSADTKTPA
;
A
#
# COMPACT_ATOMS: atom_id res chain seq x y z
N MET A 1 16.50 19.86 9.21
CA MET A 1 15.06 19.79 9.00
C MET A 1 14.75 18.46 8.36
N ASP A 2 13.75 17.74 8.86
CA ASP A 2 13.44 16.38 8.41
C ASP A 2 12.37 16.40 7.33
N PHE A 3 12.77 16.48 6.05
CA PHE A 3 11.84 16.66 4.92
C PHE A 3 10.86 15.50 4.70
N GLU A 4 11.04 14.37 5.39
CA GLU A 4 10.19 13.18 5.29
C GLU A 4 9.10 13.12 6.37
N ASP A 5 9.07 14.07 7.32
CA ASP A 5 8.12 14.11 8.44
C ASP A 5 6.74 14.62 8.00
N TRP A 6 6.06 13.83 7.18
CA TRP A 6 4.76 14.14 6.60
C TRP A 6 3.64 13.29 7.20
N THR A 7 2.61 13.98 7.68
CA THR A 7 1.35 13.38 8.11
C THR A 7 0.30 13.61 7.02
N VAL A 8 -0.14 12.54 6.37
CA VAL A 8 -1.19 12.60 5.34
C VAL A 8 -2.56 12.59 6.01
N GLY A 9 -3.44 13.48 5.56
CA GLY A 9 -4.83 13.58 6.03
C GLY A 9 -5.65 12.33 5.70
N ALA A 10 -6.75 12.14 6.42
CA ALA A 10 -7.66 11.01 6.20
C ALA A 10 -8.33 11.02 4.81
N ASP A 11 -8.42 12.21 4.19
CA ASP A 11 -8.85 12.40 2.81
C ASP A 11 -7.89 11.72 1.81
N GLY A 12 -6.60 11.61 2.16
CA GLY A 12 -5.53 11.17 1.26
C GLY A 12 -5.21 12.19 0.16
N GLN A 13 -5.61 13.45 0.34
CA GLN A 13 -5.40 14.55 -0.60
C GLN A 13 -4.67 15.72 0.06
N SER A 14 -4.70 15.82 1.38
CA SER A 14 -3.92 16.79 2.13
C SER A 14 -2.78 16.12 2.88
N ALA A 15 -1.71 16.86 3.15
CA ALA A 15 -0.65 16.46 4.04
C ALA A 15 -0.08 17.66 4.80
N GLN A 16 0.41 17.41 6.01
CA GLN A 16 1.01 18.42 6.87
C GLN A 16 2.38 17.95 7.35
N HIS A 17 3.34 18.85 7.27
CA HIS A 17 4.72 18.65 7.70
C HIS A 17 4.92 19.18 9.13
N GLY A 18 5.84 18.59 9.90
CA GLY A 18 6.14 19.00 11.28
C GLY A 18 6.53 20.48 11.47
N SER A 19 6.97 21.16 10.41
CA SER A 19 7.24 22.61 10.41
C SER A 19 6.00 23.51 10.30
N GLY A 20 4.81 22.92 10.18
CA GLY A 20 3.57 23.65 9.95
C GLY A 20 3.27 23.91 8.47
N PHE A 21 4.13 23.49 7.54
CA PHE A 21 3.84 23.52 6.11
C PHE A 21 2.73 22.54 5.76
N SER A 22 1.76 22.96 4.96
CA SER A 22 0.62 22.15 4.54
C SER A 22 0.53 22.09 3.03
N LEU A 23 0.06 20.97 2.50
CA LEU A 23 -0.08 20.75 1.08
C LEU A 23 -1.40 20.07 0.77
N THR A 24 -2.11 20.55 -0.24
CA THR A 24 -3.32 19.91 -0.75
C THR A 24 -3.18 19.63 -2.24
N VAL A 25 -3.53 18.42 -2.66
CA VAL A 25 -3.51 17.98 -4.04
C VAL A 25 -4.93 17.96 -4.59
N ASP A 26 -5.15 18.61 -5.73
CA ASP A 26 -6.40 18.56 -6.46
C ASP A 26 -6.40 17.44 -7.51
N GLY A 27 -7.55 16.76 -7.61
CA GLY A 27 -7.73 15.65 -8.54
C GLY A 27 -7.12 14.35 -8.02
N ASN A 28 -6.38 13.65 -8.89
CA ASN A 28 -5.81 12.34 -8.58
C ASN A 28 -4.48 12.49 -7.84
N PRO A 29 -4.33 11.94 -6.61
CA PRO A 29 -3.05 11.96 -5.88
C PRO A 29 -1.85 11.33 -6.62
N ARG A 30 -2.10 10.48 -7.63
CA ARG A 30 -1.06 9.89 -8.48
C ARG A 30 -0.71 10.73 -9.70
N ASP A 31 -1.64 11.56 -10.14
CA ASP A 31 -1.51 12.43 -11.30
C ASP A 31 -2.16 13.78 -10.94
N PRO A 32 -1.48 14.56 -10.08
CA PRO A 32 -2.04 15.78 -9.50
C PRO A 32 -2.28 16.80 -10.62
N GLN A 33 -3.52 17.25 -10.76
CA GLN A 33 -3.87 18.31 -11.71
C GLN A 33 -3.52 19.70 -11.16
N GLY A 34 -3.47 19.80 -9.83
CA GLY A 34 -3.09 21.01 -9.11
C GLY A 34 -2.47 20.66 -7.76
N VAL A 35 -1.54 21.49 -7.32
CA VAL A 35 -0.89 21.37 -6.02
C VAL A 35 -0.97 22.73 -5.33
N ASN A 36 -1.65 22.78 -4.19
CA ASN A 36 -1.89 23.99 -3.41
C ASN A 36 -1.03 23.94 -2.14
N PRO A 37 0.16 24.56 -2.14
CA PRO A 37 0.94 24.72 -0.93
C PRO A 37 0.34 25.79 -0.02
N GLY A 38 0.43 25.59 1.29
CA GLY A 38 -0.06 26.50 2.30
C GLY A 38 0.91 26.62 3.47
N ARG A 39 0.92 27.80 4.09
CA ARG A 39 1.69 28.09 5.32
C ARG A 39 3.18 27.75 5.18
N PHE A 40 3.84 28.29 4.16
CA PHE A 40 5.30 28.19 4.03
C PHE A 40 5.99 28.88 5.21
N PRO A 41 6.94 28.22 5.88
CA PRO A 41 7.78 28.88 6.86
C PRO A 41 8.64 29.98 6.19
N PRO A 42 8.65 31.22 6.71
CA PRO A 42 9.32 32.35 6.07
C PRO A 42 10.86 32.26 6.09
N GLU A 43 11.40 31.47 7.02
CA GLU A 43 12.83 31.27 7.24
C GLU A 43 13.47 30.32 6.21
N LEU A 44 12.68 29.67 5.34
CA LEU A 44 13.19 28.65 4.43
C LEU A 44 13.70 29.24 3.11
N SER A 45 14.85 28.75 2.66
CA SER A 45 15.36 29.04 1.33
C SER A 45 14.46 28.46 0.24
N VAL A 46 14.50 29.04 -0.96
CA VAL A 46 13.75 28.56 -2.14
C VAL A 46 14.02 27.07 -2.42
N ILE A 47 15.25 26.61 -2.19
CA ILE A 47 15.64 25.22 -2.40
C ILE A 47 14.95 24.30 -1.38
N GLU A 48 14.87 24.71 -0.11
CA GLU A 48 14.20 23.95 0.93
C GLU A 48 12.68 23.92 0.73
N GLN A 49 12.11 25.04 0.27
CA GLN A 49 10.69 25.10 -0.10
C GLN A 49 10.37 24.11 -1.23
N ALA A 50 11.22 24.03 -2.26
CA ALA A 50 11.05 23.08 -3.36
C ALA A 50 11.22 21.62 -2.90
N ARG A 51 12.17 21.34 -2.01
CA ARG A 51 12.33 20.00 -1.41
C ARG A 51 11.10 19.60 -0.61
N LEU A 52 10.59 20.49 0.25
CA LEU A 52 9.36 20.23 0.99
C LEU A 52 8.20 19.93 0.06
N LEU A 53 7.99 20.76 -0.96
CA LEU A 53 6.93 20.55 -1.93
C LEU A 53 7.02 19.15 -2.56
N ARG A 54 8.21 18.77 -3.02
CA ARG A 54 8.44 17.46 -3.63
C ARG A 54 8.15 16.32 -2.65
N HIS A 55 8.71 16.36 -1.44
CA HIS A 55 8.50 15.31 -0.44
C HIS A 55 7.04 15.21 0.01
N GLY A 56 6.33 16.33 0.09
CA GLY A 56 4.89 16.35 0.41
C GLY A 56 4.03 15.68 -0.66
N VAL A 57 4.28 15.97 -1.93
CA VAL A 57 3.57 15.30 -3.05
C VAL A 57 3.90 13.80 -3.05
N GLU A 58 5.16 13.42 -2.83
CA GLU A 58 5.57 12.01 -2.75
C GLU A 58 4.88 11.29 -1.58
N ALA A 59 4.73 11.92 -0.41
CA ALA A 59 4.03 11.35 0.74
C ALA A 59 2.54 11.08 0.43
N ILE A 60 1.85 12.06 -0.17
CA ILE A 60 0.45 11.92 -0.60
C ILE A 60 0.30 10.80 -1.64
N ALA A 61 1.17 10.77 -2.65
CA ALA A 61 1.15 9.74 -3.69
C ALA A 61 1.42 8.34 -3.11
N LYS A 62 2.33 8.22 -2.14
CA LYS A 62 2.64 6.96 -1.45
C LYS A 62 1.45 6.46 -0.63
N ALA A 63 0.80 7.34 0.12
CA ALA A 63 -0.42 7.01 0.87
C ALA A 63 -1.55 6.57 -0.06
N ALA A 64 -1.75 7.26 -1.19
CA ALA A 64 -2.73 6.86 -2.20
C ALA A 64 -2.41 5.49 -2.81
N LYS A 65 -1.13 5.19 -3.08
CA LYS A 65 -0.71 3.86 -3.55
C LYS A 65 -1.07 2.77 -2.54
N GLN A 66 -0.79 2.98 -1.26
CA GLN A 66 -1.08 2.01 -0.19
C GLN A 66 -2.59 1.73 -0.05
N ARG A 67 -3.46 2.73 -0.26
CA ARG A 67 -4.93 2.54 -0.22
C ARG A 67 -5.45 1.64 -1.36
N THR A 68 -4.79 1.69 -2.52
CA THR A 68 -5.20 0.91 -3.71
C THR A 68 -4.50 -0.44 -3.86
N ALA A 69 -3.44 -0.69 -3.08
CA ALA A 69 -2.76 -1.98 -3.12
C ALA A 69 -3.69 -3.05 -2.52
N PRO A 70 -3.92 -4.19 -3.19
CA PRO A 70 -4.60 -5.31 -2.56
C PRO A 70 -3.78 -5.71 -1.34
N LYS A 71 -4.38 -5.65 -0.14
CA LYS A 71 -3.77 -6.19 1.08
C LYS A 71 -3.21 -7.57 0.75
N PRO A 72 -1.91 -7.87 0.98
CA PRO A 72 -1.45 -9.24 0.87
C PRO A 72 -2.33 -10.07 1.78
N LYS A 73 -3.02 -11.07 1.20
CA LYS A 73 -3.82 -12.01 1.99
C LYS A 73 -2.89 -12.55 3.08
N PRO A 74 -3.29 -12.54 4.37
CA PRO A 74 -2.45 -13.09 5.41
C PRO A 74 -2.07 -14.50 4.99
N ALA A 75 -0.75 -14.78 4.93
CA ALA A 75 -0.26 -16.09 4.61
C ALA A 75 -0.84 -17.06 5.64
N MET A 76 -1.78 -17.91 5.20
CA MET A 76 -2.26 -19.00 6.03
C MET A 76 -1.04 -19.82 6.46
N PRO A 77 -0.84 -20.08 7.76
CA PRO A 77 0.21 -20.99 8.20
C PRO A 77 -0.04 -22.33 7.51
N LYS A 78 0.97 -22.83 6.79
CA LYS A 78 0.94 -24.18 6.21
C LYS A 78 0.86 -25.19 7.35
N SER A 79 -0.35 -25.55 7.74
CA SER A 79 -0.58 -26.59 8.72
C SER A 79 -0.21 -27.92 8.08
N ASN A 80 0.97 -28.43 8.41
CA ASN A 80 1.35 -29.81 8.14
C ASN A 80 0.52 -30.72 9.05
N VAL A 81 -0.77 -30.89 8.74
CA VAL A 81 -1.53 -32.02 9.28
C VAL A 81 -1.16 -33.22 8.43
N ASP A 82 -0.28 -34.05 8.99
CA ASP A 82 0.01 -35.38 8.48
C ASP A 82 -1.29 -36.21 8.57
N ARG A 83 -2.09 -36.17 7.50
CA ARG A 83 -3.31 -36.99 7.42
C ARG A 83 -2.91 -38.35 6.87
N PRO A 84 -3.06 -39.45 7.63
CA PRO A 84 -2.83 -40.76 7.09
C PRO A 84 -3.82 -41.02 5.95
N VAL A 85 -3.31 -41.23 4.74
CA VAL A 85 -4.11 -41.62 3.58
C VAL A 85 -4.57 -43.06 3.82
N LEU A 86 -5.85 -43.23 4.14
CA LEU A 86 -6.50 -44.55 4.17
C LEU A 86 -6.62 -45.07 2.73
N SER A 87 -5.64 -45.86 2.30
CA SER A 87 -5.61 -46.54 1.01
C SER A 87 -6.69 -47.62 0.95
N ILE A 88 -7.82 -47.33 0.30
CA ILE A 88 -8.83 -48.34 -0.02
C ILE A 88 -8.27 -49.20 -1.16
N LYS A 89 -7.78 -50.40 -0.82
CA LYS A 89 -7.33 -51.42 -1.75
C LYS A 89 -8.56 -52.00 -2.48
N ARG A 90 -8.79 -51.62 -3.74
CA ARG A 90 -9.81 -52.29 -4.58
C ARG A 90 -9.33 -53.71 -4.92
N LYS A 91 -10.08 -54.71 -4.47
CA LYS A 91 -9.92 -56.12 -4.82
C LYS A 91 -10.44 -56.34 -6.23
N SER A 92 -9.56 -56.72 -7.16
CA SER A 92 -9.94 -57.19 -8.49
C SER A 92 -10.71 -58.50 -8.37
N ALA A 93 -11.92 -58.56 -8.92
CA ALA A 93 -12.64 -59.80 -9.15
C ALA A 93 -12.41 -60.22 -10.61
N ASP A 94 -11.53 -61.20 -10.78
CA ASP A 94 -11.47 -62.04 -11.98
C ASP A 94 -12.48 -63.17 -11.78
N THR A 95 -13.48 -63.26 -12.65
CA THR A 95 -14.21 -64.50 -12.91
C THR A 95 -14.50 -64.60 -14.40
N LYS A 96 -13.53 -65.19 -15.09
CA LYS A 96 -13.67 -66.01 -16.29
C LYS A 96 -14.84 -66.99 -16.17
N THR A 97 -15.73 -67.08 -17.17
CA THR A 97 -16.48 -68.31 -17.51
C THR A 97 -16.93 -68.24 -18.98
N PRO A 98 -16.82 -69.35 -19.75
CA PRO A 98 -16.96 -69.37 -21.21
C PRO A 98 -18.36 -69.81 -21.68
N ALA A 99 -18.65 -69.56 -22.96
CA ALA A 99 -19.55 -70.36 -23.80
C ALA A 99 -19.08 -70.25 -25.25
#